data_AF-A0A0P7TGZ2-F1
#
_entry.id   AF-A0A0P7TGZ2-F1
#
_cell.length_a   1.000
_cell.length_b   1.000
_cell.length_c   1.000
_cell.angle_alpha   90.00
_cell.angle_beta   90.00
_cell.angle_gamma   90.00
#
_symmetry.space_group_name_H-M   'P 1'
#
loop_
_entity.id
_entity.type
_entity.pdbx_description
1 polymer ?
#
loop_
_entity_poly.entity_id
_entity_poly.type
_entity_poly.pdbx_seq_one_letter_code
_entity_poly.pdbx_strand_id
1 'polypeptide(L)'
;MSNILEPIWGFKTAHAKFSLRRPLDPTDDICYIVTGSLESLIKCNFNATSKTFLVIHGWTVTGMFESWVGKLVAALYKREPSANVIVVDWLSTAHNHYTVAAQNTKRVGENVAHFITWMKEATGLSLESLHLIGYSLGAHVAGFAGSHVSNKIGRITGLDPAGPDFEGENAHRRLSPDDAHFVDVLHTFSRGSLGLSIGIQQPVGHVDIYPNGGRFQPGCNLRGALEKIAKFGIF
;
A
#
# COMPACT_ATOMS: atom_id res chain seq x y z
N MET A 1 3.40 -35.78 -28.47
CA MET A 1 3.03 -34.44 -28.96
C MET A 1 1.79 -34.00 -28.20
N SER A 2 2.01 -33.42 -27.02
CA SER A 2 0.98 -32.96 -26.09
C SER A 2 0.55 -31.54 -26.46
N ASN A 3 -0.67 -31.39 -26.99
CA ASN A 3 -1.34 -30.10 -27.08
C ASN A 3 -1.83 -29.69 -25.70
N ILE A 4 -1.09 -28.80 -25.04
CA ILE A 4 -1.56 -28.07 -23.87
C ILE A 4 -2.42 -26.93 -24.42
N LEU A 5 -3.73 -27.00 -24.15
CA LEU A 5 -4.68 -25.93 -24.41
C LEU A 5 -4.35 -24.75 -23.48
N GLU A 6 -3.92 -23.63 -24.05
CA GLU A 6 -3.89 -22.37 -23.32
C GLU A 6 -5.33 -21.89 -23.06
N PRO A 7 -5.67 -21.42 -21.84
CA PRO A 7 -6.98 -20.84 -21.60
C PRO A 7 -7.10 -19.48 -22.27
N ILE A 8 -8.06 -19.35 -23.18
CA ILE A 8 -8.48 -18.10 -23.80
C ILE A 8 -9.18 -17.24 -22.73
N TRP A 9 -8.45 -16.33 -22.09
CA TRP A 9 -8.99 -15.17 -21.39
C TRP A 9 -8.13 -13.94 -21.68
N GLY A 10 -8.52 -13.20 -22.72
CA GLY A 10 -7.99 -11.89 -23.04
C GLY A 10 -8.46 -10.83 -22.05
N PHE A 11 -7.79 -10.72 -20.91
CA PHE A 11 -7.56 -9.50 -20.11
C PHE A 11 -6.39 -9.83 -19.19
N LYS A 12 -5.27 -9.09 -19.24
CA LYS A 12 -4.19 -9.24 -18.26
C LYS A 12 -4.79 -9.01 -16.87
N THR A 13 -5.00 -10.09 -16.11
CA THR A 13 -5.62 -10.02 -14.79
C THR A 13 -4.70 -9.21 -13.88
N ALA A 14 -5.25 -8.19 -13.22
CA ALA A 14 -4.52 -7.44 -12.20
C ALA A 14 -4.03 -8.45 -11.15
N HIS A 15 -2.70 -8.62 -11.06
CA HIS A 15 -2.06 -9.52 -10.11
C HIS A 15 -1.06 -8.74 -9.29
N ALA A 16 -1.31 -8.68 -7.99
CA ALA A 16 -0.34 -8.18 -7.04
C ALA A 16 0.78 -9.21 -6.83
N LYS A 17 2.02 -8.76 -6.68
CA LYS A 17 3.15 -9.59 -6.24
C LYS A 17 3.61 -9.11 -4.86
N PHE A 18 4.16 -10.02 -4.06
CA PHE A 18 4.49 -9.77 -2.66
C PHE A 18 5.98 -9.94 -2.44
N SER A 19 6.70 -8.83 -2.39
CA SER A 19 8.17 -8.81 -2.28
C SER A 19 8.59 -8.62 -0.82
N LEU A 20 9.15 -9.66 -0.21
CA LEU A 20 9.74 -9.56 1.13
C LEU A 20 11.10 -8.87 1.02
N ARG A 21 11.18 -7.63 1.51
CA ARG A 21 12.38 -6.80 1.45
C ARG A 21 13.37 -7.16 2.54
N ARG A 22 14.64 -6.77 2.38
CA ARG A 22 15.71 -6.98 3.35
C ARG A 22 16.25 -5.65 3.88
N PRO A 23 16.77 -5.60 5.13
CA PRO A 23 17.37 -4.38 5.67
C PRO A 23 18.57 -3.86 4.87
N LEU A 24 19.38 -4.78 4.33
CA LEU A 24 20.60 -4.45 3.57
C LEU A 24 20.28 -3.87 2.18
N ASP A 25 19.19 -4.34 1.57
CA ASP A 25 18.78 -4.00 0.20
C ASP A 25 17.31 -3.53 0.18
N PRO A 26 16.99 -2.38 0.79
CA PRO A 26 15.60 -1.95 0.99
C PRO A 26 14.87 -1.55 -0.29
N THR A 27 15.63 -1.29 -1.38
CA THR A 27 15.12 -0.91 -2.70
C THR A 27 14.90 -2.09 -3.63
N ASP A 28 15.46 -3.26 -3.33
CA ASP A 28 15.58 -4.35 -4.30
C ASP A 28 14.51 -5.42 -4.08
N ASP A 29 13.90 -5.87 -5.18
CA ASP A 29 12.86 -6.90 -5.17
C ASP A 29 13.47 -8.29 -5.35
N ILE A 30 14.20 -8.73 -4.33
CA ILE A 30 15.05 -9.93 -4.43
C ILE A 30 14.26 -11.20 -4.11
N CYS A 31 13.23 -11.13 -3.25
CA CYS A 31 12.48 -12.30 -2.83
C CYS A 31 10.98 -12.09 -2.86
N TYR A 32 10.30 -12.88 -3.70
CA TYR A 32 8.85 -12.88 -3.80
C TYR A 32 8.25 -14.07 -3.07
N ILE A 33 7.29 -13.78 -2.20
CA ILE A 33 6.41 -14.77 -1.62
C ILE A 33 5.27 -15.00 -2.62
N VAL A 34 5.09 -16.24 -3.03
CA VAL A 34 4.07 -16.65 -4.01
C VAL A 34 2.94 -17.36 -3.27
N THR A 35 1.73 -16.81 -3.37
CA THR A 35 0.52 -17.42 -2.78
C THR A 35 0.39 -18.88 -3.22
N GLY A 36 0.17 -19.78 -2.26
CA GLY A 36 0.11 -21.22 -2.51
C GLY A 36 1.45 -21.96 -2.48
N SER A 37 2.59 -21.26 -2.38
CA SER A 37 3.93 -21.85 -2.35
C SER A 37 4.60 -21.72 -0.98
N LEU A 38 4.57 -22.79 -0.18
CA LEU A 38 5.31 -22.86 1.08
C LEU A 38 6.82 -22.74 0.87
N GLU A 39 7.33 -23.23 -0.26
CA GLU A 39 8.75 -23.12 -0.62
C GLU A 39 9.18 -21.65 -0.73
N SER A 40 8.34 -20.78 -1.29
CA SER A 40 8.65 -19.35 -1.40
C SER A 40 8.81 -18.68 -0.04
N LEU A 41 8.03 -19.09 0.97
CA LEU A 41 8.15 -18.57 2.34
C LEU A 41 9.48 -18.95 2.98
N ILE A 42 9.86 -20.22 2.84
CA ILE A 42 11.13 -20.74 3.36
C ILE A 42 12.30 -20.05 2.67
N LYS A 43 12.25 -19.95 1.33
CA LYS A 43 13.28 -19.29 0.52
C LYS A 43 13.46 -17.81 0.87
N CYS A 44 12.38 -17.13 1.22
CA CYS A 44 12.44 -15.72 1.64
C CYS A 44 12.75 -15.55 3.13
N ASN A 45 12.87 -16.63 3.90
CA ASN A 45 13.09 -16.60 5.35
C ASN A 45 11.99 -15.79 6.09
N PHE A 46 10.72 -15.95 5.68
CA PHE A 46 9.61 -15.30 6.37
C PHE A 46 9.47 -15.81 7.81
N ASN A 47 9.34 -14.91 8.79
CA ASN A 47 9.15 -15.28 10.19
C ASN A 47 7.71 -15.05 10.65
N ALA A 48 6.93 -16.12 10.80
CA ALA A 48 5.52 -16.05 11.18
C ALA A 48 5.25 -15.51 12.59
N THR A 49 6.27 -15.50 13.48
CA THR A 49 6.14 -14.97 14.84
C THR A 49 6.40 -13.47 14.92
N SER A 50 7.03 -12.90 13.89
CA SER A 50 7.34 -11.47 13.82
C SER A 50 6.15 -10.64 13.33
N LYS A 51 6.11 -9.37 13.76
CA LYS A 51 5.22 -8.36 13.18
C LYS A 51 5.45 -8.26 11.67
N THR A 52 4.37 -8.11 10.89
CA THR A 52 4.47 -8.04 9.43
C THR A 52 3.85 -6.74 8.92
N PHE A 53 4.64 -5.97 8.18
CA PHE A 53 4.21 -4.77 7.50
C PHE A 53 3.95 -5.06 6.02
N LEU A 54 2.81 -4.62 5.49
CA LEU A 54 2.54 -4.61 4.06
C LEU A 54 2.55 -3.16 3.57
N VAL A 55 3.57 -2.79 2.79
CA VAL A 55 3.71 -1.46 2.19
C VAL A 55 3.08 -1.47 0.80
N ILE A 56 2.07 -0.63 0.60
CA ILE A 56 1.25 -0.61 -0.61
C ILE A 56 1.37 0.76 -1.28
N HIS A 57 1.98 0.79 -2.47
CA HIS A 57 2.16 2.02 -3.23
C HIS A 57 0.86 2.51 -3.88
N GLY A 58 0.88 3.75 -4.38
CA GLY A 58 -0.24 4.39 -5.06
C GLY A 58 -0.16 4.32 -6.59
N TRP A 59 -0.87 5.24 -7.23
CA TRP A 59 -0.81 5.48 -8.68
C TRP A 59 0.61 5.87 -9.12
N THR A 60 1.01 5.48 -10.34
CA THR A 60 2.33 5.85 -10.87
C THR A 60 2.29 6.14 -12.37
N VAL A 61 2.93 7.24 -12.77
CA VAL A 61 3.09 7.61 -14.19
C VAL A 61 4.25 6.85 -14.84
N THR A 62 5.23 6.38 -14.07
CA THR A 62 6.44 5.76 -14.63
C THR A 62 6.36 4.24 -14.68
N GLY A 63 5.43 3.64 -13.95
CA GLY A 63 5.39 2.18 -13.77
C GLY A 63 6.55 1.64 -12.93
N MET A 64 7.24 2.52 -12.19
CA MET A 64 8.31 2.19 -11.27
C MET A 64 7.96 2.60 -9.84
N PHE A 65 8.58 1.95 -8.86
CA PHE A 65 8.49 2.39 -7.47
C PHE A 65 9.09 3.77 -7.28
N GLU A 66 8.40 4.61 -6.52
CA GLU A 66 8.90 5.91 -6.09
C GLU A 66 9.95 5.73 -4.98
N SER A 67 10.87 6.68 -4.87
CA SER A 67 12.01 6.58 -3.93
C SER A 67 11.61 6.45 -2.45
N TRP A 68 10.38 6.81 -2.09
CA TRP A 68 9.90 6.69 -0.72
C TRP A 68 9.72 5.23 -0.27
N VAL A 69 9.49 4.29 -1.20
CA VAL A 69 9.24 2.88 -0.85
C VAL A 69 10.43 2.30 -0.10
N GLY A 70 11.64 2.41 -0.67
CA GLY A 70 12.87 1.95 -0.02
C GLY A 70 13.19 2.71 1.27
N LYS A 71 12.90 4.02 1.32
CA LYS A 71 13.08 4.83 2.55
C LYS A 71 12.17 4.35 3.69
N LEU A 72 10.90 4.03 3.38
CA LEU A 72 9.96 3.51 4.36
C LEU A 72 10.36 2.11 4.83
N VAL A 73 10.76 1.23 3.91
CA VAL A 73 11.27 -0.12 4.25
C VAL A 73 12.45 -0.03 5.22
N ALA A 74 13.44 0.83 4.92
CA ALA A 74 14.60 1.04 5.78
C ALA A 74 14.20 1.60 7.16
N ALA A 75 13.25 2.55 7.20
CA ALA A 75 12.77 3.12 8.45
C ALA A 75 12.01 2.10 9.32
N LEU A 76 11.21 1.23 8.69
CA LEU A 76 10.51 0.15 9.37
C LEU A 76 11.48 -0.85 10.00
N TYR A 77 12.50 -1.30 9.26
CA TYR A 77 13.54 -2.18 9.81
C TYR A 77 14.37 -1.50 10.91
N LYS A 78 14.65 -0.21 10.78
CA LYS A 78 15.33 0.54 11.85
C LYS A 78 14.50 0.57 13.13
N ARG A 79 13.17 0.65 13.03
CA ARG A 79 12.26 0.71 14.19
C ARG A 79 11.91 -0.68 14.73
N GLU A 80 11.73 -1.67 13.88
CA GLU A 80 11.36 -3.05 14.19
C GLU A 80 12.31 -4.03 13.45
N PRO A 81 13.54 -4.25 13.99
CA PRO A 81 14.58 -4.99 13.28
C PRO A 81 14.25 -6.44 12.91
N SER A 82 13.33 -7.06 13.64
CA SER A 82 12.91 -8.45 13.42
C SER A 82 11.63 -8.58 12.60
N ALA A 83 11.00 -7.47 12.19
CA ALA A 83 9.74 -7.52 11.45
C ALA A 83 9.91 -8.10 10.04
N ASN A 84 8.83 -8.57 9.45
CA ASN A 84 8.77 -8.81 8.01
C ASN A 84 8.26 -7.53 7.33
N VAL A 85 8.94 -7.03 6.31
CA VAL A 85 8.46 -5.89 5.50
C VAL A 85 8.21 -6.36 4.07
N ILE A 86 6.94 -6.47 3.70
CA ILE A 86 6.48 -6.91 2.38
C ILE A 86 6.02 -5.70 1.59
N VAL A 87 6.60 -5.48 0.41
CA VAL A 87 6.10 -4.49 -0.55
C VAL A 87 5.13 -5.17 -1.50
N VAL A 88 3.93 -4.61 -1.64
CA VAL A 88 2.90 -5.07 -2.57
C VAL A 88 3.12 -4.38 -3.92
N ASP A 89 3.60 -5.13 -4.89
CA ASP A 89 3.77 -4.68 -6.28
C ASP A 89 2.48 -4.86 -7.06
N TRP A 90 1.83 -3.76 -7.42
CA TRP A 90 0.74 -3.73 -8.37
C TRP A 90 1.00 -2.71 -9.50
N LEU A 91 2.28 -2.41 -9.77
CA LEU A 91 2.73 -1.39 -10.73
C LEU A 91 2.09 -1.55 -12.11
N SER A 92 1.91 -2.78 -12.57
CA SER A 92 1.29 -3.11 -13.86
C SER A 92 -0.14 -2.57 -14.04
N THR A 93 -0.85 -2.36 -12.94
CA THR A 93 -2.24 -1.85 -12.95
C THR A 93 -2.39 -0.49 -12.28
N ALA A 94 -1.41 -0.09 -11.47
CA ALA A 94 -1.24 1.29 -10.99
C ALA A 94 -0.76 2.23 -12.10
N HIS A 95 0.01 1.73 -13.07
CA HIS A 95 0.44 2.47 -14.24
C HIS A 95 -0.62 2.42 -15.35
N ASN A 96 -1.68 3.19 -15.14
CA ASN A 96 -2.77 3.33 -16.09
C ASN A 96 -3.37 4.74 -16.00
N HIS A 97 -4.36 5.04 -16.83
CA HIS A 97 -5.23 6.20 -16.58
C HIS A 97 -5.77 6.14 -15.16
N TYR A 98 -5.80 7.29 -14.47
CA TYR A 98 -6.12 7.37 -13.04
C TYR A 98 -7.41 6.63 -12.68
N THR A 99 -8.49 6.86 -13.43
CA THR A 99 -9.80 6.22 -13.19
C THR A 99 -9.75 4.70 -13.30
N VAL A 100 -8.94 4.17 -14.22
CA VAL A 100 -8.72 2.72 -14.38
C VAL A 100 -7.89 2.19 -13.22
N ALA A 101 -6.83 2.89 -12.83
CA ALA A 101 -6.01 2.51 -11.67
C ALA A 101 -6.82 2.54 -10.36
N ALA A 102 -7.69 3.55 -10.19
CA ALA A 102 -8.59 3.67 -9.06
C ALA A 102 -9.58 2.49 -9.00
N GLN A 103 -10.17 2.09 -10.13
CA GLN A 103 -11.03 0.90 -10.20
C GLN A 103 -10.28 -0.40 -9.87
N ASN A 104 -9.00 -0.51 -10.27
CA ASN A 104 -8.18 -1.68 -9.97
C ASN A 104 -7.89 -1.86 -8.47
N THR A 105 -8.00 -0.80 -7.65
CA THR A 105 -7.71 -0.88 -6.21
C THR A 105 -8.52 -1.96 -5.49
N LYS A 106 -9.79 -2.15 -5.86
CA LYS A 106 -10.65 -3.19 -5.29
C LYS A 106 -10.09 -4.58 -5.58
N ARG A 107 -9.78 -4.86 -6.85
CA ARG A 107 -9.24 -6.17 -7.28
C ARG A 107 -7.87 -6.45 -6.67
N VAL A 108 -7.02 -5.43 -6.55
CA VAL A 108 -5.72 -5.56 -5.86
C VAL A 108 -5.94 -5.81 -4.36
N GLY A 109 -6.90 -5.14 -3.73
CA GLY A 109 -7.29 -5.41 -2.35
C GLY A 109 -7.73 -6.86 -2.12
N GLU A 110 -8.56 -7.40 -3.00
CA GLU A 110 -8.95 -8.82 -2.98
C GLU A 110 -7.75 -9.76 -3.13
N ASN A 111 -6.76 -9.41 -3.97
CA ASN A 111 -5.51 -10.18 -4.10
C ASN A 111 -4.69 -10.16 -2.80
N VAL A 112 -4.58 -9.00 -2.16
CA VAL A 112 -3.89 -8.85 -0.86
C VAL A 112 -4.63 -9.62 0.23
N ALA A 113 -5.95 -9.59 0.27
CA ALA A 113 -6.76 -10.36 1.22
C ALA A 113 -6.60 -11.86 1.04
N HIS A 114 -6.58 -12.34 -0.20
CA HIS A 114 -6.32 -13.75 -0.51
C HIS A 114 -4.91 -14.17 -0.07
N PHE A 115 -3.91 -13.33 -0.31
CA PHE A 115 -2.55 -13.55 0.19
C PHE A 115 -2.50 -13.62 1.72
N ILE A 116 -3.13 -12.67 2.42
CA ILE A 116 -3.18 -12.65 3.90
C ILE A 116 -3.86 -13.90 4.45
N THR A 117 -4.98 -14.31 3.87
CA THR A 117 -5.73 -15.51 4.27
C THR A 117 -4.86 -16.76 4.10
N TRP A 118 -4.22 -16.91 2.94
CA TRP A 118 -3.31 -18.02 2.72
C TRP A 118 -2.12 -18.01 3.70
N MET A 119 -1.52 -16.84 3.96
CA MET A 119 -0.42 -16.72 4.91
C MET A 119 -0.82 -17.16 6.32
N LYS A 120 -2.03 -16.77 6.77
CA LYS A 120 -2.61 -17.21 8.04
C LYS A 120 -2.76 -18.73 8.08
N GLU A 121 -3.34 -19.32 7.05
CA GLU A 121 -3.56 -20.77 6.97
C GLU A 121 -2.25 -21.56 6.90
N ALA A 122 -1.28 -21.07 6.13
CA ALA A 122 0.00 -21.73 5.87
C ALA A 122 0.98 -21.65 7.06
N THR A 123 0.93 -20.57 7.84
CA THR A 123 1.95 -20.26 8.86
C THR A 123 1.41 -20.10 10.27
N GLY A 124 0.09 -19.97 10.44
CA GLY A 124 -0.54 -19.67 11.72
C GLY A 124 -0.33 -18.22 12.20
N LEU A 125 0.13 -17.30 11.34
CA LEU A 125 0.34 -15.91 11.75
C LEU A 125 -0.94 -15.28 12.32
N SER A 126 -0.75 -14.42 13.33
CA SER A 126 -1.85 -13.65 13.90
C SER A 126 -2.22 -12.48 12.99
N LEU A 127 -3.51 -12.31 12.68
CA LEU A 127 -3.96 -11.16 11.89
C LEU A 127 -3.76 -9.83 12.63
N GLU A 128 -3.76 -9.87 13.97
CA GLU A 128 -3.46 -8.71 14.81
C GLU A 128 -2.01 -8.24 14.69
N SER A 129 -1.07 -9.10 14.26
CA SER A 129 0.32 -8.71 14.02
C SER A 129 0.55 -8.07 12.65
N LEU A 130 -0.49 -7.98 11.82
CA LEU A 130 -0.42 -7.34 10.51
C LEU A 130 -0.66 -5.84 10.61
N HIS A 131 0.18 -5.08 9.91
CA HIS A 131 0.05 -3.64 9.72
C HIS A 131 0.19 -3.28 8.25
N LEU A 132 -0.93 -2.93 7.60
CA LEU A 132 -0.94 -2.45 6.23
C LEU A 132 -0.70 -0.94 6.20
N ILE A 133 0.21 -0.48 5.34
CA ILE A 133 0.54 0.93 5.16
C ILE A 133 0.33 1.26 3.70
N GLY A 134 -0.72 2.01 3.39
CA GLY A 134 -1.10 2.34 2.03
C GLY A 134 -0.93 3.82 1.73
N TYR A 135 -0.29 4.16 0.61
CA TYR A 135 -0.12 5.53 0.14
C TYR A 135 -1.04 5.83 -1.05
N SER A 136 -1.74 6.98 -1.02
CA SER A 136 -2.64 7.40 -2.11
C SER A 136 -3.67 6.30 -2.44
N LEU A 137 -3.72 5.79 -3.68
CA LEU A 137 -4.56 4.64 -4.06
C LEU A 137 -4.30 3.38 -3.22
N GLY A 138 -3.07 3.19 -2.75
CA GLY A 138 -2.68 2.07 -1.89
C GLY A 138 -3.39 2.06 -0.54
N ALA A 139 -3.84 3.21 -0.05
CA ALA A 139 -4.65 3.30 1.18
C ALA A 139 -6.02 2.62 0.99
N HIS A 140 -6.64 2.79 -0.18
CA HIS A 140 -7.88 2.11 -0.51
C HIS A 140 -7.66 0.63 -0.81
N VAL A 141 -6.55 0.26 -1.45
CA VAL A 141 -6.15 -1.15 -1.56
C VAL A 141 -6.05 -1.80 -0.18
N ALA A 142 -5.47 -1.11 0.81
CA ALA A 142 -5.41 -1.61 2.18
C ALA A 142 -6.78 -1.79 2.82
N GLY A 143 -7.70 -0.83 2.63
CA GLY A 143 -9.08 -0.92 3.11
C GLY A 143 -9.86 -2.08 2.48
N PHE A 144 -9.76 -2.22 1.15
CA PHE A 144 -10.32 -3.37 0.44
C PHE A 144 -9.72 -4.69 0.90
N ALA A 145 -8.41 -4.74 1.16
CA ALA A 145 -7.81 -5.94 1.72
C ALA A 145 -8.38 -6.28 3.10
N GLY A 146 -8.43 -5.30 4.01
CA GLY A 146 -8.95 -5.47 5.37
C GLY A 146 -10.40 -5.96 5.41
N SER A 147 -11.27 -5.39 4.57
CA SER A 147 -12.69 -5.78 4.47
C SER A 147 -12.94 -7.17 3.86
N HIS A 148 -11.97 -7.75 3.13
CA HIS A 148 -12.11 -9.07 2.50
C HIS A 148 -11.40 -10.20 3.27
N VAL A 149 -10.64 -9.88 4.33
CA VAL A 149 -10.10 -10.91 5.24
C VAL A 149 -11.20 -11.32 6.22
N SER A 150 -11.28 -12.63 6.51
CA SER A 150 -12.36 -13.21 7.34
C SER A 150 -12.43 -12.66 8.77
N ASN A 151 -11.34 -12.11 9.29
CA ASN A 151 -11.27 -11.43 10.57
C ASN A 151 -10.47 -10.13 10.43
N LYS A 152 -10.71 -9.17 11.33
CA LYS A 152 -10.01 -7.89 11.32
C LYS A 152 -8.51 -8.07 11.43
N ILE A 153 -7.78 -7.32 10.59
CA ILE A 153 -6.33 -7.17 10.72
C ILE A 153 -6.00 -6.15 11.82
N GLY A 154 -4.77 -6.20 12.33
CA GLY A 154 -4.33 -5.35 13.45
C GLY A 154 -4.43 -3.86 13.15
N ARG A 155 -3.81 -3.39 12.06
CA ARG A 155 -3.78 -1.96 11.75
C ARG A 155 -3.71 -1.64 10.26
N ILE A 156 -4.38 -0.57 9.86
CA ILE A 156 -4.15 0.12 8.59
C ILE A 156 -3.68 1.55 8.86
N THR A 157 -2.62 1.98 8.20
CA THR A 157 -2.24 3.40 8.13
C THR A 157 -2.45 3.92 6.71
N GLY A 158 -3.33 4.91 6.56
CA GLY A 158 -3.56 5.63 5.31
C GLY A 158 -2.64 6.84 5.21
N LEU A 159 -1.69 6.82 4.28
CA LEU A 159 -0.82 7.96 3.97
C LEU A 159 -1.41 8.75 2.81
N ASP A 160 -2.07 9.86 3.14
CA ASP A 160 -2.76 10.76 2.21
C ASP A 160 -3.62 10.01 1.18
N PRO A 161 -4.67 9.26 1.64
CA PRO A 161 -5.50 8.44 0.75
C PRO A 161 -6.06 9.27 -0.40
N ALA A 162 -6.23 8.67 -1.58
CA ALA A 162 -6.66 9.40 -2.76
C ALA A 162 -8.10 9.96 -2.61
N GLY A 163 -8.31 11.21 -3.02
CA GLY A 163 -9.62 11.85 -3.00
C GLY A 163 -10.46 11.53 -4.25
N PRO A 164 -9.95 11.77 -5.48
CA PRO A 164 -10.74 11.56 -6.68
C PRO A 164 -11.19 10.09 -6.81
N ASP A 165 -12.48 9.87 -7.13
CA ASP A 165 -13.18 8.57 -7.17
C ASP A 165 -13.48 7.93 -5.79
N PHE A 166 -13.07 8.53 -4.66
CA PHE A 166 -13.30 7.99 -3.30
C PHE A 166 -13.95 8.97 -2.33
N GLU A 167 -13.83 10.29 -2.55
CA GLU A 167 -14.50 11.31 -1.76
C GLU A 167 -16.02 11.16 -1.83
N GLY A 168 -16.71 11.23 -0.69
CA GLY A 168 -18.17 11.07 -0.62
C GLY A 168 -18.68 9.64 -0.88
N GLU A 169 -17.81 8.70 -1.26
CA GLU A 169 -18.19 7.31 -1.47
C GLU A 169 -18.48 6.58 -0.16
N ASN A 170 -19.31 5.54 -0.27
CA ASN A 170 -19.67 4.68 0.85
C ASN A 170 -18.46 3.90 1.39
N ALA A 171 -18.48 3.56 2.68
CA ALA A 171 -17.40 2.84 3.38
C ALA A 171 -16.89 1.60 2.61
N HIS A 172 -17.78 0.80 2.02
CA HIS A 172 -17.43 -0.41 1.27
C HIS A 172 -16.77 -0.15 -0.10
N ARG A 173 -16.55 1.11 -0.49
CA ARG A 173 -15.91 1.52 -1.75
C ARG A 173 -14.61 2.31 -1.55
N ARG A 174 -14.09 2.36 -0.32
CA ARG A 174 -12.88 3.10 0.04
C ARG A 174 -12.26 2.55 1.33
N LEU A 175 -11.28 3.26 1.87
CA LEU A 175 -10.78 3.00 3.22
C LEU A 175 -11.84 3.44 4.24
N SER A 176 -12.03 2.66 5.30
CA SER A 176 -13.00 2.87 6.38
C SER A 176 -12.43 2.40 7.73
N PRO A 177 -12.91 2.93 8.87
CA PRO A 177 -12.56 2.41 10.20
C PRO A 177 -12.90 0.92 10.38
N ASP A 178 -13.88 0.40 9.64
CA ASP A 178 -14.31 -1.00 9.74
C ASP A 178 -13.26 -2.00 9.22
N ASP A 179 -12.31 -1.54 8.39
CA ASP A 179 -11.39 -2.41 7.64
C ASP A 179 -10.27 -3.03 8.51
N ALA A 180 -10.07 -2.54 9.74
CA ALA A 180 -9.10 -3.07 10.69
C ALA A 180 -9.54 -2.86 12.15
N HIS A 181 -8.78 -3.42 13.10
CA HIS A 181 -8.94 -3.08 14.51
C HIS A 181 -8.60 -1.62 14.80
N PHE A 182 -7.62 -1.07 14.08
CA PHE A 182 -7.28 0.34 14.16
C PHE A 182 -6.88 0.89 12.80
N VAL A 183 -7.37 2.09 12.47
CA VAL A 183 -7.13 2.76 11.20
C VAL A 183 -6.73 4.19 11.53
N ASP A 184 -5.51 4.56 11.19
CA ASP A 184 -5.00 5.93 11.36
C ASP A 184 -4.62 6.53 10.02
N VAL A 185 -4.98 7.80 9.82
CA VAL A 185 -4.88 8.45 8.52
C VAL A 185 -4.15 9.78 8.66
N LEU A 186 -3.20 10.03 7.76
CA LEU A 186 -2.52 11.31 7.62
C LEU A 186 -3.04 12.00 6.35
N HIS A 187 -3.69 13.15 6.49
CA HIS A 187 -4.12 13.98 5.37
C HIS A 187 -3.13 15.11 5.18
N THR A 188 -2.39 15.11 4.07
CA THR A 188 -1.31 16.09 3.83
C THR A 188 -1.51 16.94 2.59
N PHE A 189 -2.39 16.52 1.67
CA PHE A 189 -2.72 17.27 0.48
C PHE A 189 -4.22 17.21 0.13
N SER A 190 -5.06 17.42 1.16
CA SER A 190 -6.52 17.31 1.07
C SER A 190 -7.21 18.59 0.58
N ARG A 191 -6.50 19.66 0.23
CA ARG A 191 -7.14 20.88 -0.29
C ARG A 191 -6.22 21.66 -1.20
N GLY A 192 -6.35 21.42 -2.50
CA GLY A 192 -5.61 22.17 -3.51
C GLY A 192 -6.16 23.57 -3.78
N SER A 193 -5.32 24.40 -4.39
CA SER A 193 -5.74 25.65 -5.03
C SER A 193 -6.66 25.33 -6.23
N LEU A 194 -7.69 26.15 -6.49
CA LEU A 194 -8.67 25.96 -7.57
C LEU A 194 -9.64 24.76 -7.40
N GLY A 195 -9.77 24.20 -6.20
CA GLY A 195 -10.78 23.16 -5.91
C GLY A 195 -10.40 21.74 -6.32
N LEU A 196 -9.16 21.52 -6.78
CA LEU A 196 -8.64 20.19 -7.12
C LEU A 196 -7.90 19.62 -5.91
N SER A 197 -8.54 18.74 -5.13
CA SER A 197 -7.87 17.97 -4.09
C SER A 197 -7.32 16.66 -4.65
N ILE A 198 -6.10 16.28 -4.27
CA ILE A 198 -5.55 14.95 -4.59
C ILE A 198 -5.78 13.98 -3.44
N GLY A 199 -5.60 14.43 -2.20
CA GLY A 199 -5.95 13.65 -1.01
C GLY A 199 -7.44 13.74 -0.67
N ILE A 200 -7.96 12.71 -0.02
CA ILE A 200 -9.32 12.69 0.52
C ILE A 200 -9.45 13.70 1.68
N GLN A 201 -10.57 14.41 1.73
CA GLN A 201 -10.89 15.41 2.76
C GLN A 201 -11.64 14.80 3.92
N GLN A 202 -12.67 14.00 3.63
CA GLN A 202 -13.46 13.36 4.67
C GLN A 202 -12.59 12.43 5.54
N PRO A 203 -12.86 12.35 6.85
CA PRO A 203 -12.20 11.39 7.71
C PRO A 203 -12.59 9.96 7.30
N VAL A 204 -11.60 9.08 7.27
CA VAL A 204 -11.76 7.67 6.87
C VAL A 204 -11.11 6.69 7.85
N GLY A 205 -10.59 7.17 8.98
CA GLY A 205 -9.98 6.36 10.03
C GLY A 205 -10.71 6.46 11.37
N HIS A 206 -10.17 5.72 12.34
CA HIS A 206 -10.48 5.94 13.76
C HIS A 206 -9.83 7.22 14.28
N VAL A 207 -8.64 7.54 13.73
CA VAL A 207 -7.91 8.77 14.00
C VAL A 207 -7.43 9.37 12.68
N ASP A 208 -7.96 10.54 12.35
CA ASP A 208 -7.59 11.30 11.16
C ASP A 208 -6.80 12.55 11.58
N ILE A 209 -5.54 12.61 11.15
CA ILE A 209 -4.60 13.66 11.50
C ILE A 209 -4.40 14.54 10.28
N TYR A 210 -4.49 15.85 10.48
CA TYR A 210 -4.34 16.85 9.43
C TYR A 210 -3.12 17.74 9.70
N PRO A 211 -1.87 17.28 9.44
CA PRO A 211 -0.68 18.08 9.65
C PRO A 211 -0.76 19.42 8.92
N ASN A 212 -0.48 20.51 9.64
CA ASN A 212 -0.58 21.88 9.12
C ASN A 212 -1.97 22.21 8.52
N GLY A 213 -3.03 21.61 9.06
CA GLY A 213 -4.40 21.75 8.56
C GLY A 213 -4.72 20.89 7.32
N GLY A 214 -3.80 20.00 6.93
CA GLY A 214 -3.95 18.95 5.91
C GLY A 214 -4.00 19.42 4.46
N ARG A 215 -4.02 20.74 4.22
CA ARG A 215 -4.16 21.30 2.87
C ARG A 215 -2.90 21.19 2.04
N PHE A 216 -1.79 21.68 2.57
CA PHE A 216 -0.52 21.79 1.88
C PHE A 216 0.62 21.86 2.90
N GLN A 217 1.75 21.23 2.60
CA GLN A 217 2.83 21.09 3.58
C GLN A 217 3.91 22.16 3.43
N PRO A 218 4.48 22.67 4.55
CA PRO A 218 5.59 23.61 4.51
C PRO A 218 6.77 23.10 3.67
N GLY A 219 7.24 23.93 2.74
CA GLY A 219 8.36 23.58 1.85
C GLY A 219 7.97 22.86 0.54
N CYS A 220 6.68 22.57 0.31
CA CYS A 220 6.21 21.95 -0.94
C CYS A 220 5.86 22.97 -2.04
N ASN A 221 5.80 24.27 -1.73
CA ASN A 221 5.54 25.30 -2.74
C ASN A 221 6.85 25.61 -3.48
N LEU A 222 6.78 26.15 -4.70
CA LEU A 222 7.98 26.40 -5.50
C LEU A 222 9.05 27.20 -4.72
N ARG A 223 8.62 28.24 -3.99
CA ARG A 223 9.49 29.03 -3.12
C ARG A 223 10.15 28.20 -2.01
N GLY A 224 9.38 27.38 -1.29
CA GLY A 224 9.88 26.55 -0.20
C GLY A 224 10.74 25.38 -0.68
N ALA A 225 10.46 24.85 -1.88
CA ALA A 225 11.30 23.87 -2.54
C ALA A 225 12.66 24.49 -2.91
N LEU A 226 12.65 25.71 -3.48
CA LEU A 226 13.87 26.47 -3.77
C LEU A 226 14.63 26.83 -2.49
N GLU A 227 13.96 27.21 -1.41
CA GLU A 227 14.60 27.48 -0.10
C GLU A 227 15.23 26.21 0.51
N LYS A 228 14.59 25.04 0.35
CA LYS A 228 15.20 23.76 0.76
C LYS A 228 16.40 23.38 -0.10
N ILE A 229 16.31 23.55 -1.42
CA ILE A 229 17.44 23.31 -2.33
C ILE A 229 18.61 24.25 -2.00
N ALA A 230 18.33 25.53 -1.75
CA ALA A 230 19.34 26.50 -1.37
C ALA A 230 20.01 26.17 -0.02
N LYS A 231 19.29 25.56 0.93
CA LYS A 231 19.82 25.19 2.24
C LYS A 231 20.50 23.82 2.29
N PHE A 232 20.02 22.84 1.53
CA PHE A 232 20.41 21.43 1.69
C PHE A 232 20.97 20.80 0.40
N GLY A 233 21.01 21.53 -0.71
CA GLY A 233 21.41 21.01 -2.01
C GLY A 233 20.28 20.24 -2.73
N ILE A 234 20.56 19.79 -3.95
CA ILE A 234 19.70 18.89 -4.72
C ILE A 234 20.08 17.46 -4.30
N PHE A 235 19.11 16.68 -3.81
CA PHE A 235 19.29 15.26 -3.49
C PHE A 235 19.02 14.38 -4.71
#